data_AF-K0R4M6-F1
#
_entry.id   AF-K0R4M6-F1
#
_cell.length_a   1.000
_cell.length_b   1.000
_cell.length_c   1.000
_cell.angle_alpha   90.00
_cell.angle_beta   90.00
_cell.angle_gamma   90.00
#
_symmetry.space_group_name_H-M   'P 1'
#
loop_
_entity.id
_entity.type
_entity.pdbx_description
1 polymer ?
#
loop_
_entity_poly.entity_id
_entity_poly.type
_entity_poly.pdbx_seq_one_letter_code
_entity_poly.pdbx_strand_id
1 'polypeptide(L)'
;MPPKKRAVEAQTKNVEAKTDSAADSNTASLDKDGCGDHDENRPHKRSMTTAVLSFILALSIGIILGAYVSIYLIESEYREIVSQFQVGYKATIVRIQTDLENCQESRVHEREVNENELAELLAISNSNERAFLERAERYLKETNHAYEVANEGLSAASLQLEQKIKAYEQAQVQLSGEMEAHKVTKNNLDGERNAHQMTRYELQQVTEERDIAHKTIGVWGSRLGEEIHAHQSTQAKLATAINEHATAINEHDATKLSLTQVEQRLSAINNTMANLTAELEVAREANEVMQIELDEAEEDLDRRDLERAQCDENFRKLSACQGSLNDEMENRNIDVSQLRRQLALAQDSLENVDVLAAKRERLFAEGIASVRDERNMWQDKTAFILKRLNFKATVSVLEHFGEGPHRVRLTMKFPTEPTMQSIVFEFAPLNSLPHVIETALNIFHDKSLNGGTFIMSRGHILVFGPVDPHDEENNSRLEQKMVDVDLFPEGALMFTEYTPEQPHSQYTVGFNARGPVMYINMVDNTARHGPESRKDPDPCFARVVEGVDVIQRIAQVPTLEDDSLEHPVYIVDSEVLS
;
A
#
# COMPACT_ATOMS: atom_id res chain seq x y z
N MET A 1 -7.29 -15.02 -24.40
CA MET A 1 -6.26 -15.46 -25.38
C MET A 1 -5.12 -16.09 -24.59
N PRO A 2 -4.69 -17.33 -24.83
CA PRO A 2 -3.65 -17.96 -24.03
C PRO A 2 -2.26 -17.63 -24.60
N PRO A 3 -1.21 -17.42 -23.76
CA PRO A 3 0.14 -17.21 -24.25
C PRO A 3 0.80 -18.54 -24.65
N LYS A 4 1.54 -18.47 -25.76
CA LYS A 4 2.28 -19.57 -26.37
C LYS A 4 3.45 -19.99 -25.48
N LYS A 5 3.49 -21.28 -25.15
CA LYS A 5 4.66 -22.00 -24.63
C LYS A 5 5.84 -21.85 -25.61
N ARG A 6 6.99 -21.35 -25.15
CA ARG A 6 8.27 -21.52 -25.84
C ARG A 6 9.06 -22.62 -25.14
N ALA A 7 9.31 -23.69 -25.88
CA ALA A 7 10.21 -24.77 -25.51
C ALA A 7 11.66 -24.25 -25.54
N VAL A 8 12.39 -24.51 -24.47
CA VAL A 8 13.84 -24.33 -24.40
C VAL A 8 14.46 -25.68 -24.75
N GLU A 9 15.01 -25.79 -25.97
CA GLU A 9 15.86 -26.92 -26.35
C GLU A 9 17.28 -26.68 -25.80
N ALA A 10 17.71 -27.61 -24.94
CA ALA A 10 19.08 -27.70 -24.47
C ALA A 10 19.98 -28.28 -25.57
N GLN A 11 21.01 -27.54 -25.99
CA GLN A 11 22.15 -28.10 -26.71
C GLN A 11 23.36 -28.16 -25.78
N THR A 12 23.55 -29.33 -25.17
CA THR A 12 24.83 -29.79 -24.62
C THR A 12 25.81 -30.05 -25.76
N LYS A 13 26.89 -29.27 -25.85
CA LYS A 13 28.09 -29.63 -26.62
C LYS A 13 29.20 -30.08 -25.68
N ASN A 14 29.41 -31.39 -25.66
CA ASN A 14 30.63 -32.05 -25.20
C ASN A 14 31.81 -31.57 -26.06
N VAL A 15 32.92 -31.19 -25.41
CA VAL A 15 34.24 -31.18 -26.03
C VAL A 15 35.12 -32.10 -25.20
N GLU A 16 35.26 -33.32 -25.72
CA GLU A 16 36.22 -34.33 -25.25
C GLU A 16 37.64 -33.85 -25.56
N ALA A 17 38.49 -33.88 -24.54
CA ALA A 17 39.93 -33.81 -24.69
C ALA A 17 40.43 -35.13 -25.31
N LYS A 18 41.06 -35.04 -26.49
CA LYS A 18 41.72 -36.16 -27.14
C LYS A 18 43.23 -35.96 -27.07
N THR A 19 43.86 -36.76 -26.22
CA THR A 19 45.30 -37.01 -26.16
C THR A 19 45.67 -38.01 -27.25
N ASP A 20 46.42 -37.58 -28.26
CA ASP A 20 47.04 -38.50 -29.22
C ASP A 20 48.55 -38.53 -29.00
N SER A 21 49.00 -39.64 -28.40
CA SER A 21 50.38 -40.11 -28.44
C SER A 21 50.60 -40.89 -29.73
N ALA A 22 51.53 -40.45 -30.57
CA ALA A 22 52.02 -41.26 -31.69
C ALA A 22 53.53 -41.46 -31.52
N ALA A 23 53.88 -42.66 -31.10
CA ALA A 23 55.20 -43.23 -31.28
C ALA A 23 55.32 -43.68 -32.74
N ASP A 24 56.40 -43.32 -33.42
CA ASP A 24 56.83 -44.02 -34.63
C ASP A 24 58.35 -44.19 -34.62
N SER A 25 58.71 -45.47 -34.51
CA SER A 25 60.00 -46.06 -34.78
C SER A 25 60.33 -46.01 -36.27
N ASN A 26 61.57 -45.71 -36.64
CA ASN A 26 62.15 -46.28 -37.86
C ASN A 26 63.67 -46.44 -37.75
N THR A 27 64.07 -47.70 -37.80
CA THR A 27 65.42 -48.27 -37.95
C THR A 27 65.64 -48.67 -39.41
N ALA A 28 66.78 -48.34 -40.03
CA ALA A 28 67.45 -49.06 -41.14
C ALA A 28 68.78 -48.35 -41.49
N SER A 29 69.93 -48.99 -41.28
CA SER A 29 70.75 -49.80 -42.22
C SER A 29 71.84 -48.96 -42.91
N LEU A 30 73.13 -49.11 -42.57
CA LEU A 30 74.11 -50.07 -43.11
C LEU A 30 74.30 -50.00 -44.64
N ASP A 31 75.45 -49.46 -45.04
CA ASP A 31 76.33 -49.83 -46.18
C ASP A 31 77.62 -48.97 -45.99
N LYS A 32 78.86 -49.45 -45.77
CA LYS A 32 79.74 -50.45 -46.41
C LYS A 32 80.05 -50.19 -47.90
N ASP A 33 81.21 -49.56 -48.13
CA ASP A 33 82.38 -50.10 -48.85
C ASP A 33 83.10 -49.01 -49.67
N GLY A 34 84.44 -49.04 -49.68
CA GLY A 34 85.26 -48.20 -50.56
C GLY A 34 86.73 -48.10 -50.16
N CYS A 35 87.51 -49.13 -50.47
CA CYS A 35 88.96 -49.26 -50.28
C CYS A 35 89.81 -48.44 -51.26
N GLY A 36 91.07 -48.22 -50.87
CA GLY A 36 92.26 -48.04 -51.74
C GLY A 36 92.79 -46.60 -51.79
N ASP A 37 94.09 -46.30 -51.80
CA ASP A 37 95.32 -47.09 -51.70
C ASP A 37 96.49 -46.11 -51.44
N HIS A 38 97.58 -46.65 -50.87
CA HIS A 38 98.99 -46.21 -50.86
C HIS A 38 99.40 -44.79 -51.32
N ASP A 39 100.22 -44.09 -50.50
CA ASP A 39 101.64 -43.88 -50.85
C ASP A 39 102.54 -43.45 -49.67
N GLU A 40 103.80 -43.87 -49.78
CA GLU A 40 104.92 -43.74 -48.84
C GLU A 40 105.40 -42.29 -48.65
N ASN A 41 105.89 -41.91 -47.46
CA ASN A 41 107.18 -41.18 -47.33
C ASN A 41 107.70 -40.96 -45.89
N ARG A 42 108.84 -41.62 -45.64
CA ARG A 42 110.05 -41.30 -44.85
C ARG A 42 110.02 -40.25 -43.71
N PRO A 43 110.52 -40.60 -42.50
CA PRO A 43 110.63 -39.67 -41.38
C PRO A 43 111.94 -38.84 -41.40
N HIS A 44 111.83 -37.52 -41.57
CA HIS A 44 112.91 -36.58 -41.27
C HIS A 44 112.95 -36.30 -39.76
N LYS A 45 114.09 -36.60 -39.12
CA LYS A 45 114.42 -36.20 -37.74
C LYS A 45 114.38 -34.67 -37.63
N ARG A 46 113.26 -34.13 -37.16
CA ARG A 46 113.11 -32.74 -36.74
C ARG A 46 113.36 -32.61 -35.24
N SER A 47 114.14 -31.58 -34.90
CA SER A 47 114.50 -31.20 -33.54
C SER A 47 113.28 -31.14 -32.61
N MET A 48 113.40 -31.75 -31.43
CA MET A 48 112.35 -31.91 -30.41
C MET A 48 111.70 -30.57 -29.98
N THR A 49 112.40 -29.46 -30.16
CA THR A 49 111.90 -28.10 -29.88
C THR A 49 110.82 -27.63 -30.87
N THR A 50 110.89 -28.04 -32.14
CA THR A 50 109.86 -27.68 -33.15
C THR A 50 108.57 -28.47 -33.03
N ALA A 51 108.61 -29.74 -32.61
CA ALA A 51 107.40 -30.54 -32.41
C ALA A 51 106.55 -30.03 -31.24
N VAL A 52 107.19 -29.61 -30.14
CA VAL A 52 106.51 -29.02 -29.00
C VAL A 52 105.89 -27.67 -29.35
N LEU A 53 106.60 -26.81 -30.11
CA LEU A 53 106.05 -25.54 -30.59
C LEU A 53 104.88 -25.73 -31.56
N SER A 54 104.97 -26.68 -32.49
CA SER A 54 103.85 -27.01 -33.39
C SER A 54 102.65 -27.58 -32.63
N PHE A 55 102.86 -28.37 -31.58
CA PHE A 55 101.77 -28.88 -30.74
C PHE A 55 101.09 -27.77 -29.93
N ILE A 56 101.87 -26.87 -29.31
CA ILE A 56 101.33 -25.71 -28.59
C ILE A 56 100.55 -24.80 -29.54
N LEU A 57 101.07 -24.58 -30.75
CA LEU A 57 100.43 -23.74 -31.75
C LEU A 57 99.16 -24.38 -32.33
N ALA A 58 99.13 -25.70 -32.49
CA ALA A 58 97.91 -26.44 -32.85
C ALA A 58 96.86 -26.39 -31.74
N LEU A 59 97.27 -26.48 -30.47
CA LEU A 59 96.37 -26.35 -29.32
C LEU A 59 95.77 -24.95 -29.21
N SER A 60 96.58 -23.90 -29.36
CA SER A 60 96.08 -22.52 -29.31
C SER A 60 95.16 -22.20 -30.48
N ILE A 61 95.48 -22.67 -31.70
CA ILE A 61 94.57 -22.57 -32.85
C ILE A 61 93.26 -23.36 -32.58
N GLY A 62 93.35 -24.55 -32.01
CA GLY A 62 92.18 -25.36 -31.65
C GLY A 62 91.27 -24.67 -30.64
N ILE A 63 91.84 -24.03 -29.62
CA ILE A 63 91.09 -23.25 -28.62
C ILE A 63 90.44 -22.02 -29.26
N ILE A 64 91.17 -21.29 -30.12
CA ILE A 64 90.64 -20.09 -30.79
C ILE A 64 89.50 -20.48 -31.74
N LEU A 65 89.67 -21.55 -32.54
CA LEU A 65 88.62 -22.06 -33.42
C LEU A 65 87.43 -22.58 -32.63
N GLY A 66 87.66 -23.30 -31.54
CA GLY A 66 86.59 -23.77 -30.65
C GLY A 66 85.80 -22.61 -30.05
N ALA A 67 86.48 -21.57 -29.55
CA ALA A 67 85.83 -20.36 -29.04
C ALA A 67 85.05 -19.62 -30.14
N TYR A 68 85.60 -19.50 -31.34
CA TYR A 68 84.93 -18.88 -32.48
C TYR A 68 83.65 -19.63 -32.88
N VAL A 69 83.71 -20.97 -32.96
CA VAL A 69 82.54 -21.81 -33.25
C VAL A 69 81.49 -21.70 -32.14
N SER A 70 81.89 -21.71 -30.86
CA SER A 70 80.96 -21.53 -29.75
C SER A 70 80.30 -20.16 -29.76
N ILE A 71 81.03 -19.08 -30.04
CA ILE A 71 80.45 -17.73 -30.18
C ILE A 71 79.47 -17.69 -31.34
N TYR A 72 79.80 -18.31 -32.47
CA TYR A 72 78.93 -18.36 -33.65
C TYR A 72 77.63 -19.11 -33.38
N LEU A 73 77.69 -20.26 -32.68
CA LEU A 73 76.51 -21.03 -32.28
C LEU A 73 75.64 -20.24 -31.29
N ILE A 74 76.24 -19.59 -30.29
CA ILE A 74 75.51 -18.73 -29.35
C ILE A 74 74.84 -17.56 -30.08
N GLU A 75 75.52 -16.92 -31.03
CA GLU A 75 74.93 -15.83 -31.80
C GLU A 75 73.78 -16.32 -32.69
N SER A 76 73.88 -17.51 -33.30
CA SER A 76 72.80 -18.06 -34.10
C SER A 76 71.57 -18.42 -33.27
N GLU A 77 71.75 -19.07 -32.11
CA GLU A 77 70.65 -19.38 -31.19
C GLU A 77 70.02 -18.10 -30.62
N TYR A 78 70.84 -17.10 -30.27
CA TYR A 78 70.35 -15.81 -29.80
C TYR A 78 69.51 -15.09 -30.87
N ARG A 79 69.96 -15.08 -32.12
CA ARG A 79 69.21 -14.48 -33.24
C ARG A 79 67.88 -15.19 -33.47
N GLU A 80 67.87 -16.53 -33.38
CA GLU A 80 66.64 -17.32 -33.52
C GLU A 80 65.64 -17.00 -32.40
N ILE A 81 66.09 -17.01 -31.14
CA ILE A 81 65.27 -16.67 -29.97
C ILE A 81 64.70 -15.25 -30.10
N VAL A 82 65.52 -14.26 -30.45
CA VAL A 82 65.06 -12.87 -30.63
C VAL A 82 64.06 -12.77 -31.78
N SER A 83 64.26 -13.52 -32.88
CA SER A 83 63.31 -13.55 -33.99
C SER A 83 61.96 -14.14 -33.58
N GLN A 84 61.96 -15.23 -32.82
CA GLN A 84 60.73 -15.86 -32.31
C GLN A 84 59.99 -14.92 -31.35
N PHE A 85 60.70 -14.23 -30.46
CA PHE A 85 60.11 -13.20 -29.60
C PHE A 85 59.52 -12.04 -30.39
N GLN A 86 60.21 -11.54 -31.43
CA GLN A 86 59.70 -10.45 -32.26
C GLN A 86 58.45 -10.85 -33.05
N VAL A 87 58.39 -12.09 -33.56
CA VAL A 87 57.20 -12.63 -34.24
C VAL A 87 56.05 -12.79 -33.25
N GLY A 88 56.31 -13.37 -32.08
CA GLY A 88 55.30 -13.55 -31.02
C GLY A 88 54.72 -12.22 -30.52
N TYR A 89 55.59 -11.23 -30.30
CA TYR A 89 55.19 -9.90 -29.82
C TYR A 89 54.37 -9.15 -30.89
N LYS A 90 54.77 -9.20 -32.17
CA LYS A 90 53.98 -8.62 -33.26
C LYS A 90 52.61 -9.28 -33.38
N ALA A 91 52.53 -10.61 -33.28
CA ALA A 91 51.25 -11.32 -33.32
C ALA A 91 50.34 -10.94 -32.14
N THR A 92 50.92 -10.74 -30.95
CA THR A 92 50.16 -10.29 -29.77
C THR A 92 49.65 -8.86 -29.93
N ILE A 93 50.47 -7.94 -30.44
CA ILE A 93 50.03 -6.56 -30.72
C ILE A 93 48.87 -6.53 -31.72
N VAL A 94 49.00 -7.26 -32.83
CA VAL A 94 47.93 -7.32 -33.86
C VAL A 94 46.65 -7.87 -33.25
N ARG A 95 46.72 -8.94 -32.44
CA ARG A 95 45.56 -9.49 -31.77
C ARG A 95 44.90 -8.49 -30.81
N ILE A 96 45.69 -7.78 -30.01
CA ILE A 96 45.17 -6.74 -29.09
C ILE A 96 44.51 -5.60 -29.88
N GLN A 97 45.07 -5.19 -31.02
CA GLN A 97 44.48 -4.17 -31.89
C GLN A 97 43.14 -4.64 -32.45
N THR A 98 43.06 -5.87 -32.95
CA THR A 98 41.80 -6.46 -33.44
C THR A 98 40.76 -6.59 -32.32
N ASP A 99 41.16 -7.02 -31.12
CA ASP A 99 40.26 -7.12 -29.96
C ASP A 99 39.74 -5.73 -29.54
N LEU A 100 40.57 -4.68 -29.64
CA LEU A 100 40.17 -3.31 -29.37
C LEU A 100 39.19 -2.76 -30.41
N GLU A 101 39.43 -3.01 -31.70
CA GLU A 101 38.52 -2.62 -32.79
C GLU A 101 37.16 -3.31 -32.64
N ASN A 102 37.14 -4.62 -32.38
CA ASN A 102 35.90 -5.37 -32.12
C ASN A 102 35.14 -4.83 -30.89
N CYS A 103 35.86 -4.47 -29.82
CA CYS A 103 35.27 -3.87 -28.63
C CYS A 103 34.67 -2.49 -28.93
N GLN A 104 35.34 -1.67 -29.75
CA GLN A 104 34.83 -0.37 -30.16
C GLN A 104 33.57 -0.51 -31.01
N GLU A 105 33.54 -1.43 -31.98
CA GLU A 105 32.35 -1.71 -32.78
C GLU A 105 31.19 -2.21 -31.91
N SER A 106 31.45 -3.13 -30.97
CA SER A 106 30.44 -3.62 -30.03
C SER A 106 29.84 -2.50 -29.18
N ARG A 107 30.66 -1.53 -28.73
CA ARG A 107 30.17 -0.39 -27.94
C ARG A 107 29.35 0.61 -28.76
N VAL A 108 29.69 0.80 -30.03
CA VAL A 108 28.89 1.64 -30.94
C VAL A 108 27.54 0.99 -31.18
N HIS A 109 27.52 -0.33 -31.42
CA HIS A 109 26.27 -1.06 -31.61
C HIS A 109 25.39 -1.05 -30.36
N GLU A 110 25.96 -1.28 -29.18
CA GLU A 110 25.23 -1.21 -27.90
C GLU A 110 24.66 0.20 -27.64
N ARG A 111 25.41 1.26 -27.99
CA ARG A 111 24.90 2.63 -27.92
C ARG A 111 23.71 2.84 -28.85
N GLU A 112 23.78 2.37 -30.09
CA GLU A 112 22.69 2.50 -31.07
C GLU A 112 21.43 1.74 -30.61
N VAL A 113 21.59 0.53 -30.05
CA VAL A 113 20.48 -0.24 -29.47
C VAL A 113 19.84 0.53 -28.31
N ASN A 114 20.66 1.05 -27.38
CA ASN A 114 20.16 1.81 -26.23
C ASN A 114 19.48 3.13 -26.65
N GLU A 115 20.00 3.83 -27.66
CA GLU A 115 19.37 5.04 -28.20
C GLU A 115 18.01 4.74 -28.85
N ASN A 116 17.89 3.60 -29.55
CA ASN A 116 16.63 3.14 -30.13
C ASN A 116 15.61 2.73 -29.06
N GLU A 117 16.04 1.97 -28.04
CA GLU A 117 15.18 1.60 -26.91
C GLU A 117 14.70 2.84 -26.14
N LEU A 118 15.59 3.81 -25.90
CA LEU A 118 15.22 5.07 -25.26
C LEU A 118 14.20 5.87 -26.10
N ALA A 119 14.37 5.91 -27.42
CA ALA A 119 13.42 6.56 -28.32
C ALA A 119 12.05 5.87 -28.29
N GLU A 120 12.00 4.54 -28.24
CA GLU A 120 10.76 3.77 -28.11
C GLU A 120 10.06 4.04 -26.77
N LEU A 121 10.81 4.03 -25.66
CA LEU A 121 10.28 4.35 -24.33
C LEU A 121 9.74 5.78 -24.25
N LEU A 122 10.42 6.75 -24.85
CA LEU A 122 9.94 8.14 -24.94
C LEU A 122 8.65 8.24 -25.77
N ALA A 123 8.54 7.48 -26.87
CA ALA A 123 7.33 7.45 -27.68
C ALA A 123 6.13 6.86 -26.89
N ILE A 124 6.35 5.78 -26.13
CA ILE A 124 5.35 5.17 -25.26
C ILE A 124 4.94 6.13 -24.14
N SER A 125 5.92 6.77 -23.48
CA SER A 125 5.67 7.76 -22.42
C SER A 125 4.80 8.92 -22.92
N ASN A 126 5.14 9.51 -24.07
CA ASN A 126 4.37 10.59 -24.68
C ASN A 126 2.96 10.15 -25.09
N SER A 127 2.79 8.90 -25.54
CA SER A 127 1.47 8.34 -25.85
C SER A 127 0.61 8.19 -24.59
N ASN A 128 1.21 7.70 -23.50
CA ASN A 128 0.53 7.55 -22.21
C ASN A 128 0.14 8.89 -21.61
N GLU A 129 1.02 9.90 -21.71
CA GLU A 129 0.73 11.26 -21.27
C GLU A 129 -0.47 11.86 -22.02
N ARG A 130 -0.54 11.72 -23.35
CA ARG A 130 -1.71 12.18 -24.12
C ARG A 130 -2.99 11.45 -23.72
N ALA A 131 -2.93 10.13 -23.58
CA ALA A 131 -4.09 9.32 -23.16
C ALA A 131 -4.55 9.68 -21.73
N PHE A 132 -3.63 10.09 -20.87
CA PHE A 132 -3.96 10.63 -19.55
C PHE A 132 -4.65 11.99 -19.65
N LEU A 133 -4.09 12.93 -20.41
CA LEU A 133 -4.68 14.25 -20.62
C LEU A 133 -6.10 14.19 -21.23
N GLU A 134 -6.32 13.31 -22.21
CA GLU A 134 -7.64 13.10 -22.81
C GLU A 134 -8.66 12.53 -21.81
N ARG A 135 -8.24 11.63 -20.91
CA ARG A 135 -9.10 11.12 -19.83
C ARG A 135 -9.39 12.21 -18.82
N ALA A 136 -8.38 12.99 -18.42
CA ALA A 136 -8.56 14.09 -17.47
C ALA A 136 -9.53 15.16 -18.00
N GLU A 137 -9.43 15.52 -19.29
CA GLU A 137 -10.35 16.46 -19.93
C GLU A 137 -11.79 15.92 -19.98
N ARG A 138 -11.95 14.61 -20.26
CA ARG A 138 -13.25 13.96 -20.26
C ARG A 138 -13.88 13.98 -18.86
N TYR A 139 -13.12 13.59 -17.83
CA TYR A 139 -13.58 13.66 -16.45
C TYR A 139 -13.97 15.07 -16.06
N LEU A 140 -13.17 16.08 -16.39
CA LEU A 140 -13.51 17.48 -16.09
C LEU A 140 -14.86 17.90 -16.72
N LYS A 141 -15.12 17.47 -17.96
CA LYS A 141 -16.40 17.74 -18.64
C LYS A 141 -17.56 17.02 -17.97
N GLU A 142 -17.39 15.76 -17.60
CA GLU A 142 -18.41 14.95 -16.92
C GLU A 142 -18.73 15.51 -15.53
N THR A 143 -17.70 15.87 -14.75
CA THR A 143 -17.87 16.48 -13.43
C THR A 143 -18.55 17.84 -13.51
N ASN A 144 -18.14 18.72 -14.44
CA ASN A 144 -18.82 20.01 -14.63
C ASN A 144 -20.29 19.84 -15.01
N HIS A 145 -20.60 18.86 -15.87
CA HIS A 145 -21.97 18.55 -16.22
C HIS A 145 -22.78 18.04 -15.03
N ALA A 146 -22.20 17.17 -14.20
CA ALA A 146 -22.84 16.70 -12.96
C ALA A 146 -23.12 17.87 -11.99
N TYR A 147 -22.18 18.81 -11.83
CA TYR A 147 -22.40 20.02 -11.03
C TYR A 147 -23.52 20.90 -11.59
N GLU A 148 -23.62 21.07 -12.91
CA GLU A 148 -24.72 21.81 -13.55
C GLU A 148 -26.07 21.16 -13.21
N VAL A 149 -26.18 19.83 -13.38
CA VAL A 149 -27.41 19.08 -13.07
C VAL A 149 -27.76 19.14 -11.57
N ALA A 150 -26.76 19.00 -10.69
CA ALA A 150 -26.98 19.11 -9.24
C ALA A 150 -27.47 20.50 -8.84
N ASN A 151 -26.91 21.56 -9.45
CA ASN A 151 -27.31 22.93 -9.17
C ASN A 151 -28.72 23.24 -9.69
N GLU A 152 -29.11 22.68 -10.84
CA GLU A 152 -30.49 22.71 -11.32
C GLU A 152 -31.44 22.00 -10.35
N GLY A 153 -31.04 20.83 -9.85
CA GLY A 153 -31.79 20.08 -8.83
C GLY A 153 -31.98 20.85 -7.53
N LEU A 154 -30.91 21.48 -7.02
CA LEU A 154 -30.95 22.31 -5.81
C LEU A 154 -31.87 23.53 -5.98
N SER A 155 -31.81 24.18 -7.14
CA SER A 155 -32.69 25.31 -7.47
C SER A 155 -34.18 24.88 -7.50
N ALA A 156 -34.48 23.72 -8.10
CA ALA A 156 -35.82 23.16 -8.12
C ALA A 156 -36.31 22.79 -6.70
N ALA A 157 -35.47 22.16 -5.89
CA ALA A 157 -35.79 21.82 -4.50
C ALA A 157 -36.03 23.07 -3.64
N SER A 158 -35.20 24.11 -3.80
CA SER A 158 -35.39 25.40 -3.14
C SER A 158 -36.72 26.04 -3.51
N LEU A 159 -37.11 26.00 -4.79
CA LEU A 159 -38.40 26.53 -5.24
C LEU A 159 -39.58 25.76 -4.62
N GLN A 160 -39.49 24.44 -4.54
CA GLN A 160 -40.52 23.61 -3.89
C GLN A 160 -40.62 23.91 -2.39
N LEU A 161 -39.49 24.10 -1.71
CA LEU A 161 -39.47 24.46 -0.29
C LEU A 161 -40.15 25.82 -0.07
N GLU A 162 -39.85 26.81 -0.92
CA GLU A 162 -40.50 28.13 -0.84
C GLU A 162 -42.03 28.04 -1.04
N GLN A 163 -42.49 27.18 -1.96
CA GLN A 163 -43.92 26.92 -2.14
C GLN A 163 -44.55 26.24 -0.92
N LYS A 164 -43.87 25.27 -0.31
CA LYS A 164 -44.33 24.60 0.93
C LYS A 164 -44.40 25.58 2.10
N ILE A 165 -43.42 26.48 2.25
CA ILE A 165 -43.44 27.53 3.28
C ILE A 165 -44.65 28.44 3.10
N LYS A 166 -44.91 28.93 1.88
CA LYS A 166 -46.09 29.75 1.58
C LYS A 166 -47.40 29.04 1.88
N ALA A 167 -47.49 27.74 1.57
CA ALA A 167 -48.66 26.94 1.89
C ALA A 167 -48.86 26.79 3.42
N TYR A 168 -47.77 26.60 4.17
CA TYR A 168 -47.81 26.52 5.64
C TYR A 168 -48.25 27.84 6.28
N GLU A 169 -47.72 28.97 5.79
CA GLU A 169 -48.14 30.30 6.24
C GLU A 169 -49.64 30.55 6.00
N GLN A 170 -50.16 30.16 4.84
CA GLN A 170 -51.59 30.24 4.54
C GLN A 170 -52.44 29.37 5.46
N ALA A 171 -52.00 28.13 5.73
CA ALA A 171 -52.68 27.24 6.66
C ALA A 171 -52.68 27.79 8.09
N GLN A 172 -51.57 28.41 8.53
CA GLN A 172 -51.48 29.04 9.84
C GLN A 172 -52.44 30.23 9.99
N VAL A 173 -52.58 31.05 8.94
CA VAL A 173 -53.57 32.14 8.92
C VAL A 173 -55.00 31.60 8.99
N GLN A 174 -55.32 30.53 8.26
CA GLN A 174 -56.63 29.89 8.32
C GLN A 174 -56.93 29.33 9.71
N LEU A 175 -55.97 28.61 10.31
CA LEU A 175 -56.12 28.03 11.65
C LEU A 175 -56.32 29.12 12.71
N SER A 176 -55.57 30.23 12.63
CA SER A 176 -55.77 31.37 13.51
C SER A 176 -57.17 31.98 13.35
N GLY A 177 -57.70 32.03 12.14
CA GLY A 177 -59.07 32.48 11.87
C GLY A 177 -60.12 31.54 12.47
N GLU A 178 -59.96 30.22 12.31
CA GLU A 178 -60.84 29.22 12.91
C GLU A 178 -60.79 29.26 14.44
N MET A 179 -59.61 29.48 15.04
CA MET A 179 -59.46 29.61 16.49
C MET A 179 -60.24 30.82 17.04
N GLU A 180 -60.20 31.97 16.39
CA GLU A 180 -60.99 33.12 16.84
C GLU A 180 -62.49 32.94 16.60
N ALA A 181 -62.89 32.26 15.52
CA ALA A 181 -64.28 31.87 15.34
C ALA A 181 -64.75 30.96 16.49
N HIS A 182 -63.95 29.96 16.86
CA HIS A 182 -64.25 29.05 17.97
C HIS A 182 -64.32 29.78 19.32
N LYS A 183 -63.46 30.78 19.54
CA LYS A 183 -63.49 31.62 20.74
C LYS A 183 -64.77 32.45 20.83
N VAL A 184 -65.25 32.99 19.71
CA VAL A 184 -66.55 33.68 19.64
C VAL A 184 -67.69 32.70 19.96
N THR A 185 -67.69 31.52 19.35
CA THR A 185 -68.71 30.49 19.64
C THR A 185 -68.70 30.06 21.11
N LYS A 186 -67.51 29.87 21.70
CA LYS A 186 -67.36 29.55 23.12
C LYS A 186 -67.95 30.64 24.01
N ASN A 187 -67.65 31.91 23.73
CA ASN A 187 -68.20 33.03 24.50
C ASN A 187 -69.73 33.09 24.41
N ASN A 188 -70.30 32.77 23.25
CA ASN A 188 -71.76 32.70 23.07
C ASN A 188 -72.35 31.56 23.90
N LEU A 189 -71.75 30.37 23.88
CA LEU A 189 -72.18 29.22 24.68
C LEU A 189 -72.06 29.47 26.20
N ASP A 190 -71.00 30.16 26.65
CA ASP A 190 -70.87 30.56 28.04
C ASP A 190 -71.95 31.59 28.43
N GLY A 191 -72.33 32.47 27.51
CA GLY A 191 -73.48 33.38 27.65
C GLY A 191 -74.81 32.64 27.81
N GLU A 192 -75.09 31.67 26.94
CA GLU A 192 -76.29 30.82 27.00
C GLU A 192 -76.32 29.96 28.27
N ARG A 193 -75.18 29.39 28.69
CA ARG A 193 -75.06 28.64 29.94
C ARG A 193 -75.37 29.51 31.15
N ASN A 194 -74.90 30.75 31.18
CA ASN A 194 -75.20 31.69 32.25
C ASN A 194 -76.68 32.09 32.26
N ALA A 195 -77.29 32.28 31.08
CA ALA A 195 -78.74 32.50 30.96
C ALA A 195 -79.53 31.31 31.50
N HIS A 196 -79.17 30.08 31.13
CA HIS A 196 -79.78 28.85 31.65
C HIS A 196 -79.60 28.68 33.16
N GLN A 197 -78.46 29.07 33.73
CA GLN A 197 -78.25 29.07 35.18
C GLN A 197 -79.18 30.07 35.89
N MET A 198 -79.38 31.26 35.33
CA MET A 198 -80.34 32.25 35.83
C MET A 198 -81.78 31.72 35.78
N THR A 199 -82.19 31.12 34.65
CA THR A 199 -83.53 30.51 34.53
C THR A 199 -83.72 29.35 35.50
N ARG A 200 -82.67 28.56 35.76
CA ARG A 200 -82.70 27.51 36.79
C ARG A 200 -82.87 28.08 38.19
N TYR A 201 -82.23 29.19 38.50
CA TYR A 201 -82.35 29.88 39.79
C TYR A 201 -83.77 30.47 40.00
N GLU A 202 -84.38 31.00 38.94
CA GLU A 202 -85.78 31.45 38.94
C GLU A 202 -86.77 30.28 39.09
N LEU A 203 -86.54 29.15 38.41
CA LEU A 203 -87.35 27.94 38.61
C LEU A 203 -87.21 27.35 40.02
N GLN A 204 -86.04 27.53 40.66
CA GLN A 204 -85.79 27.12 42.03
C GLN A 204 -86.55 28.00 43.04
N GLN A 205 -86.71 29.30 42.77
CA GLN A 205 -87.61 30.17 43.56
C GLN A 205 -89.10 29.80 43.38
N VAL A 206 -89.53 29.42 42.17
CA VAL A 206 -90.91 29.00 41.90
C VAL A 206 -91.24 27.63 42.52
N THR A 207 -90.22 26.80 42.82
CA THR A 207 -90.40 25.53 43.54
C THR A 207 -90.34 25.69 45.06
N GLU A 208 -89.69 26.73 45.59
CA GLU A 208 -89.77 27.10 47.01
C GLU A 208 -91.08 27.79 47.41
N GLU A 209 -91.78 28.48 46.50
CA GLU A 209 -93.13 29.02 46.77
C GLU A 209 -94.24 27.95 46.76
N ARG A 210 -93.96 26.76 46.22
CA ARG A 210 -94.92 25.64 46.16
C ARG A 210 -95.02 24.84 47.46
N ASP A 211 -93.99 24.86 48.30
CA ASP A 211 -93.95 24.09 49.57
C ASP A 211 -94.58 24.82 50.78
N ILE A 212 -95.09 26.04 50.60
CA ILE A 212 -95.83 26.78 51.64
C ILE A 212 -97.37 26.70 51.43
N ALA A 213 -97.84 26.28 50.25
CA ALA A 213 -99.27 26.30 49.90
C ALA A 213 -100.05 24.99 50.18
N HIS A 214 -99.51 24.05 50.96
CA HIS A 214 -100.18 22.79 51.29
C HIS A 214 -100.29 22.54 52.81
N LYS A 215 -100.92 23.49 53.53
CA LYS A 215 -101.44 23.20 54.87
C LYS A 215 -102.81 23.84 55.11
N THR A 216 -103.82 22.96 55.15
CA THR A 216 -105.14 23.06 55.78
C THR A 216 -106.34 23.28 54.84
N ILE A 217 -107.16 22.23 54.77
CA ILE A 217 -108.41 22.05 54.03
C ILE A 217 -109.62 22.31 54.95
N GLY A 218 -110.68 22.90 54.39
CA GLY A 218 -112.10 22.71 54.77
C GLY A 218 -112.96 23.95 54.43
N VAL A 219 -114.12 23.91 53.75
CA VAL A 219 -115.08 22.87 53.35
C VAL A 219 -115.97 23.42 52.20
N TRP A 220 -116.12 22.61 51.13
CA TRP A 220 -117.26 22.42 50.20
C TRP A 220 -118.03 23.61 49.58
N GLY A 221 -117.95 23.70 48.24
CA GLY A 221 -118.93 24.45 47.43
C GLY A 221 -118.54 24.76 45.98
N SER A 222 -117.24 24.87 45.68
CA SER A 222 -116.74 25.38 44.38
C SER A 222 -115.84 24.38 43.62
N ARG A 223 -116.01 23.08 43.90
CA ARG A 223 -115.01 22.02 43.65
C ARG A 223 -115.15 21.29 42.31
N LEU A 224 -115.52 21.99 41.24
CA LEU A 224 -115.48 21.41 39.88
C LEU A 224 -114.94 22.37 38.82
N GLY A 225 -115.03 23.69 39.03
CA GLY A 225 -114.41 24.69 38.14
C GLY A 225 -112.91 24.88 38.40
N GLU A 226 -112.48 24.86 39.66
CA GLU A 226 -111.08 25.10 40.03
C GLU A 226 -110.18 23.88 39.81
N GLU A 227 -110.71 22.65 39.94
CA GLU A 227 -109.95 21.43 39.58
C GLU A 227 -109.73 21.32 38.07
N ILE A 228 -110.69 21.74 37.23
CA ILE A 228 -110.50 21.77 35.77
C ILE A 228 -109.47 22.84 35.37
N HIS A 229 -109.52 24.02 35.99
CA HIS A 229 -108.56 25.09 35.70
C HIS A 229 -107.15 24.77 36.23
N ALA A 230 -107.04 24.12 37.39
CA ALA A 230 -105.77 23.63 37.92
C ALA A 230 -105.22 22.50 37.05
N HIS A 231 -106.06 21.56 36.59
CA HIS A 231 -105.63 20.49 35.71
C HIS A 231 -105.16 21.01 34.34
N GLN A 232 -105.89 21.97 33.75
CA GLN A 232 -105.50 22.65 32.52
C GLN A 232 -104.22 23.48 32.69
N SER A 233 -104.03 24.14 33.84
CA SER A 233 -102.79 24.86 34.15
C SER A 233 -101.60 23.90 34.30
N THR A 234 -101.78 22.75 34.96
CA THR A 234 -100.73 21.72 35.04
C THR A 234 -100.47 21.05 33.70
N GLN A 235 -101.49 20.82 32.86
CA GLN A 235 -101.30 20.31 31.50
C GLN A 235 -100.56 21.32 30.62
N ALA A 236 -100.87 22.61 30.73
CA ALA A 236 -100.16 23.67 30.01
C ALA A 236 -98.68 23.75 30.45
N LYS A 237 -98.41 23.72 31.76
CA LYS A 237 -97.03 23.70 32.29
C LYS A 237 -96.27 22.44 31.88
N LEU A 238 -96.94 21.28 31.86
CA LEU A 238 -96.34 20.03 31.39
C LEU A 238 -96.07 20.08 29.89
N ALA A 239 -96.97 20.66 29.09
CA ALA A 239 -96.75 20.86 27.66
C ALA A 239 -95.57 21.81 27.38
N THR A 240 -95.42 22.90 28.14
CA THR A 240 -94.26 23.79 28.05
C THR A 240 -92.96 23.06 28.43
N ALA A 241 -92.96 22.30 29.53
CA ALA A 241 -91.79 21.53 29.95
C ALA A 241 -91.41 20.43 28.93
N ILE A 242 -92.40 19.77 28.32
CA ILE A 242 -92.17 18.81 27.23
C ILE A 242 -91.55 19.51 26.01
N ASN A 243 -92.01 20.71 25.69
CA ASN A 243 -91.50 21.47 24.55
C ASN A 243 -90.06 21.96 24.82
N GLU A 244 -89.77 22.47 26.01
CA GLU A 244 -88.41 22.83 26.44
C GLU A 244 -87.46 21.63 26.42
N HIS A 245 -87.95 20.46 26.87
CA HIS A 245 -87.16 19.24 26.83
C HIS A 245 -86.92 18.74 25.41
N ALA A 246 -87.88 18.95 24.49
CA ALA A 246 -87.69 18.67 23.07
C ALA A 246 -86.67 19.62 22.42
N THR A 247 -86.67 20.90 22.80
CA THR A 247 -85.65 21.86 22.35
C THR A 247 -84.26 21.46 22.83
N ALA A 248 -84.11 21.09 24.10
CA ALA A 248 -82.84 20.64 24.67
C ALA A 248 -82.34 19.34 24.01
N ILE A 249 -83.23 18.44 23.60
CA ILE A 249 -82.86 17.24 22.84
C ILE A 249 -82.35 17.62 21.44
N ASN A 250 -82.99 18.57 20.75
CA ASN A 250 -82.53 19.04 19.45
C ASN A 250 -81.16 19.74 19.54
N GLU A 251 -80.91 20.51 20.60
CA GLU A 251 -79.60 21.13 20.87
C GLU A 251 -78.53 20.09 21.21
N HIS A 252 -78.89 19.06 21.97
CA HIS A 252 -78.01 17.93 22.24
C HIS A 252 -77.66 17.15 20.96
N ASP A 253 -78.63 16.94 20.06
CA ASP A 253 -78.37 16.28 18.78
C ASP A 253 -77.52 17.15 17.84
N ALA A 254 -77.71 18.47 17.86
CA ALA A 254 -76.86 19.41 17.11
C ALA A 254 -75.41 19.41 17.63
N THR A 255 -75.21 19.41 18.95
CA THR A 255 -73.87 19.32 19.55
C THR A 255 -73.20 17.97 19.29
N LYS A 256 -73.96 16.86 19.31
CA LYS A 256 -73.46 15.55 18.92
C LYS A 256 -73.00 15.50 17.46
N LEU A 257 -73.75 16.13 16.56
CA LEU A 257 -73.36 16.25 15.15
C LEU A 257 -72.05 17.07 14.99
N SER A 258 -71.93 18.18 15.72
CA SER A 258 -70.71 19.00 15.75
C SER A 258 -69.50 18.22 16.27
N LEU A 259 -69.67 17.43 17.35
CA LEU A 259 -68.63 16.56 17.88
C LEU A 259 -68.15 15.55 16.82
N THR A 260 -69.10 14.93 16.10
CA THR A 260 -68.79 13.97 15.04
C THR A 260 -67.99 14.61 13.90
N GLN A 261 -68.30 15.87 13.54
CA GLN A 261 -67.52 16.62 12.55
C GLN A 261 -66.10 16.95 13.04
N VAL A 262 -65.94 17.27 14.33
CA VAL A 262 -64.62 17.52 14.93
C VAL A 262 -63.79 16.24 14.93
N GLU A 263 -64.37 15.09 15.27
CA GLU A 263 -63.70 13.79 15.21
C GLU A 263 -63.24 13.44 13.78
N GLN A 264 -64.07 13.71 12.77
CA GLN A 264 -63.67 13.53 11.37
C GLN A 264 -62.52 14.47 10.97
N ARG A 265 -62.55 15.73 11.40
CA ARG A 265 -61.45 16.69 11.15
C ARG A 265 -60.15 16.23 11.82
N LEU A 266 -60.21 15.77 13.07
CA LEU A 266 -59.07 15.21 13.80
C LEU A 266 -58.48 13.99 13.09
N SER A 267 -59.34 13.09 12.61
CA SER A 267 -58.88 11.94 11.82
C SER A 267 -58.18 12.36 10.53
N ALA A 268 -58.68 13.39 9.83
CA ALA A 268 -58.04 13.91 8.62
C ALA A 268 -56.67 14.55 8.92
N ILE A 269 -56.57 15.31 10.01
CA ILE A 269 -55.30 15.93 10.48
C ILE A 269 -54.27 14.86 10.85
N ASN A 270 -54.69 13.79 11.53
CA ASN A 270 -53.79 12.70 11.87
C ASN A 270 -53.25 11.99 10.62
N ASN A 271 -54.10 11.80 9.60
CA ASN A 271 -53.66 11.22 8.33
C ASN A 271 -52.67 12.13 7.58
N THR A 272 -52.88 13.46 7.59
CA THR A 272 -51.90 14.38 6.98
C THR A 272 -50.60 14.44 7.75
N MET A 273 -50.62 14.40 9.09
CA MET A 273 -49.40 14.30 9.90
C MET A 273 -48.63 13.00 9.62
N ALA A 274 -49.32 11.87 9.47
CA ALA A 274 -48.68 10.61 9.11
C ALA A 274 -47.98 10.70 7.74
N ASN A 275 -48.64 11.28 6.73
CA ASN A 275 -48.04 11.48 5.40
C ASN A 275 -46.84 12.42 5.44
N LEU A 276 -46.92 13.54 6.18
CA LEU A 276 -45.80 14.47 6.33
C LEU A 276 -44.61 13.83 7.05
N THR A 277 -44.87 12.96 8.01
CA THR A 277 -43.81 12.22 8.72
C THR A 277 -43.10 11.25 7.77
N ALA A 278 -43.85 10.56 6.91
CA ALA A 278 -43.27 9.69 5.88
C ALA A 278 -42.46 10.49 4.84
N GLU A 279 -42.94 11.65 4.38
CA GLU A 279 -42.18 12.53 3.49
C GLU A 279 -40.89 13.05 4.14
N LEU A 280 -40.92 13.38 5.44
CA LEU A 280 -39.76 13.82 6.19
C LEU A 280 -38.69 12.72 6.26
N GLU A 281 -39.08 11.46 6.46
CA GLU A 281 -38.15 10.35 6.52
C GLU A 281 -37.48 10.10 5.17
N VAL A 282 -38.24 10.13 4.07
CA VAL A 282 -37.68 10.03 2.71
C VAL A 282 -36.70 11.17 2.41
N ALA A 283 -37.02 12.39 2.85
CA ALA A 283 -36.10 13.52 2.69
C ALA A 283 -34.84 13.39 3.55
N ARG A 284 -34.95 12.75 4.73
CA ARG A 284 -33.81 12.48 5.61
C ARG A 284 -32.87 11.43 4.99
N GLU A 285 -33.42 10.34 4.48
CA GLU A 285 -32.66 9.31 3.75
C GLU A 285 -31.95 9.91 2.52
N ALA A 286 -32.63 10.78 1.75
CA ALA A 286 -32.03 11.45 0.61
C ALA A 286 -30.86 12.39 1.01
N ASN A 287 -30.97 13.10 2.14
CA ASN A 287 -29.88 13.93 2.66
C ASN A 287 -28.70 13.08 3.12
N GLU A 288 -28.94 11.90 3.70
CA GLU A 288 -27.86 11.00 4.14
C GLU A 288 -27.08 10.46 2.95
N VAL A 289 -27.76 10.08 1.86
CA VAL A 289 -27.12 9.69 0.60
C VAL A 289 -26.28 10.84 0.02
N MET A 290 -26.83 12.05 0.01
CA MET A 290 -26.13 13.23 -0.53
C MET A 290 -24.91 13.61 0.31
N GLN A 291 -24.95 13.35 1.62
CA GLN A 291 -23.80 13.56 2.51
C GLN A 291 -22.69 12.54 2.21
N ILE A 292 -23.03 11.27 1.98
CA ILE A 292 -22.07 10.24 1.57
C ILE A 292 -21.43 10.60 0.22
N GLU A 293 -22.21 11.02 -0.78
CA GLU A 293 -21.68 11.46 -2.07
C GLU A 293 -20.74 12.68 -1.95
N LEU A 294 -21.01 13.58 -1.00
CA LEU A 294 -20.16 14.74 -0.73
C LEU A 294 -18.82 14.32 -0.10
N ASP A 295 -18.87 13.40 0.86
CA ASP A 295 -17.68 12.88 1.54
C ASP A 295 -16.79 12.10 0.55
N GLU A 296 -17.39 11.26 -0.32
CA GLU A 296 -16.67 10.56 -1.40
C GLU A 296 -16.02 11.54 -2.39
N ALA A 297 -16.71 12.64 -2.72
CA ALA A 297 -16.15 13.68 -3.59
C ALA A 297 -15.00 14.46 -2.95
N GLU A 298 -15.03 14.65 -1.62
CA GLU A 298 -13.94 15.28 -0.86
C GLU A 298 -12.70 14.39 -0.83
N GLU A 299 -12.84 13.10 -0.56
CA GLU A 299 -11.74 12.13 -0.64
C GLU A 299 -11.12 12.05 -2.04
N ASP A 300 -11.94 12.11 -3.08
CA ASP A 300 -11.48 12.13 -4.48
C ASP A 300 -10.70 13.42 -4.82
N LEU A 301 -11.06 14.56 -4.22
CA LEU A 301 -10.31 15.82 -4.38
C LEU A 301 -8.96 15.75 -3.66
N ASP A 302 -8.92 15.21 -2.44
CA ASP A 302 -7.68 15.03 -1.67
C ASP A 302 -6.70 14.09 -2.39
N ARG A 303 -7.20 12.98 -2.95
CA ARG A 303 -6.40 12.06 -3.77
C ARG A 303 -5.77 12.79 -4.96
N ARG A 304 -6.54 13.67 -5.63
CA ARG A 304 -6.06 14.43 -6.79
C ARG A 304 -5.03 15.49 -6.42
N ASP A 305 -5.17 16.13 -5.26
CA ASP A 305 -4.17 17.08 -4.80
C ASP A 305 -2.86 16.41 -4.42
N LEU A 306 -2.91 15.17 -3.90
CA LEU A 306 -1.72 14.34 -3.70
C LEU A 306 -1.06 13.98 -5.04
N GLU A 307 -1.83 13.56 -6.03
CA GLU A 307 -1.33 13.28 -7.39
C GLU A 307 -0.68 14.52 -8.03
N ARG A 308 -1.29 15.71 -7.87
CA ARG A 308 -0.69 16.98 -8.34
C ARG A 308 0.61 17.28 -7.63
N ALA A 309 0.68 17.10 -6.31
CA ALA A 309 1.90 17.34 -5.54
C ALA A 309 3.04 16.41 -6.00
N GLN A 310 2.74 15.14 -6.27
CA GLN A 310 3.71 14.19 -6.83
C GLN A 310 4.13 14.58 -8.26
N CYS A 311 3.19 15.00 -9.09
CA CYS A 311 3.48 15.47 -10.45
C CYS A 311 4.39 16.71 -10.43
N ASP A 312 4.12 17.68 -9.56
CA ASP A 312 4.95 18.86 -9.35
C ASP A 312 6.35 18.49 -8.85
N GLU A 313 6.47 17.53 -7.93
CA GLU A 313 7.76 17.04 -7.48
C GLU A 313 8.55 16.40 -8.62
N ASN A 314 7.89 15.56 -9.42
CA ASN A 314 8.50 14.92 -10.59
C ASN A 314 8.91 15.96 -11.65
N PHE A 315 8.07 16.97 -11.89
CA PHE A 315 8.39 18.08 -12.79
C PHE A 315 9.59 18.89 -12.29
N ARG A 316 9.69 19.14 -10.98
CA ARG A 316 10.87 19.80 -10.38
C ARG A 316 12.12 18.94 -10.52
N LYS A 317 12.03 17.62 -10.31
CA LYS A 317 13.15 16.68 -10.53
C LYS A 317 13.60 16.67 -11.99
N LEU A 318 12.65 16.63 -12.93
CA LEU A 318 12.93 16.71 -14.37
C LEU A 318 13.56 18.05 -14.76
N SER A 319 13.03 19.16 -14.25
CA SER A 319 13.58 20.50 -14.49
C SER A 319 14.98 20.66 -13.90
N ALA A 320 15.23 20.11 -12.71
CA ALA A 320 16.55 20.08 -12.08
C ALA A 320 17.52 19.19 -12.87
N CYS A 321 17.05 18.04 -13.38
CA CYS A 321 17.84 17.18 -14.25
C CYS A 321 18.17 17.85 -15.59
N GLN A 322 17.22 18.58 -16.18
CA GLN A 322 17.42 19.35 -17.41
C GLN A 322 18.38 20.53 -17.17
N GLY A 323 18.27 21.21 -16.03
CA GLY A 323 19.22 22.23 -15.60
C GLY A 323 20.62 21.66 -15.45
N SER A 324 20.76 20.55 -14.71
CA SER A 324 22.03 19.84 -14.55
C SER A 324 22.60 19.36 -15.89
N LEU A 325 21.77 18.90 -16.82
CA LEU A 325 22.22 18.45 -18.14
C LEU A 325 22.68 19.63 -19.00
N ASN A 326 21.98 20.76 -18.94
CA ASN A 326 22.39 21.99 -19.63
C ASN A 326 23.69 22.55 -19.04
N ASP A 327 23.82 22.58 -17.71
CA ASP A 327 25.04 22.98 -17.02
C ASP A 327 26.18 22.01 -17.37
N GLU A 328 25.92 20.71 -17.45
CA GLU A 328 26.91 19.72 -17.86
C GLU A 328 27.26 19.86 -19.35
N MET A 329 26.32 20.21 -20.22
CA MET A 329 26.61 20.52 -21.63
C MET A 329 27.40 21.82 -21.80
N GLU A 330 27.10 22.85 -21.01
CA GLU A 330 27.83 24.11 -21.01
C GLU A 330 29.24 23.90 -20.46
N ASN A 331 29.37 23.15 -19.37
CA ASN A 331 30.65 22.72 -18.82
C ASN A 331 31.40 21.83 -19.81
N ARG A 332 30.74 20.91 -20.53
CA ARG A 332 31.37 20.11 -21.59
C ARG A 332 31.78 20.96 -22.79
N ASN A 333 31.05 22.02 -23.12
CA ASN A 333 31.49 22.98 -24.14
C ASN A 333 32.70 23.79 -23.69
N ILE A 334 32.74 24.18 -22.41
CA ILE A 334 33.92 24.77 -21.77
C ILE A 334 35.08 23.77 -21.79
N ASP A 335 34.84 22.51 -21.45
CA ASP A 335 35.83 21.44 -21.45
C ASP A 335 36.29 21.07 -22.85
N VAL A 336 35.44 21.10 -23.88
CA VAL A 336 35.84 20.90 -25.28
C VAL A 336 36.68 22.08 -25.76
N SER A 337 36.35 23.31 -25.34
CA SER A 337 37.17 24.49 -25.64
C SER A 337 38.51 24.48 -24.88
N GLN A 338 38.53 23.98 -23.64
CA GLN A 338 39.73 23.75 -22.85
C GLN A 338 40.54 22.57 -23.37
N LEU A 339 39.92 21.47 -23.78
CA LEU A 339 40.55 20.30 -24.39
C LEU A 339 41.14 20.66 -25.73
N ARG A 340 40.52 21.54 -26.53
CA ARG A 340 41.14 22.09 -27.74
C ARG A 340 42.38 22.94 -27.42
N ARG A 341 42.36 23.74 -26.34
CA ARG A 341 43.56 24.45 -25.85
C ARG A 341 44.61 23.51 -25.26
N GLN A 342 44.18 22.49 -24.52
CA GLN A 342 45.05 21.50 -23.88
C GLN A 342 45.63 20.53 -24.89
N LEU A 343 44.93 20.20 -25.98
CA LEU A 343 45.45 19.40 -27.08
C LEU A 343 46.52 20.19 -27.85
N ALA A 344 46.32 21.49 -28.04
CA ALA A 344 47.34 22.39 -28.58
C ALA A 344 48.55 22.54 -27.63
N LEU A 345 48.33 22.57 -26.32
CA LEU A 345 49.40 22.58 -25.31
C LEU A 345 50.06 21.21 -25.09
N ALA A 346 49.34 20.11 -25.29
CA ALA A 346 49.84 18.73 -25.13
C ALA A 346 50.61 18.26 -26.37
N GLN A 347 50.31 18.82 -27.55
CA GLN A 347 51.20 18.75 -28.72
C GLN A 347 52.53 19.47 -28.46
N ASP A 348 52.54 20.47 -27.57
CA ASP A 348 53.74 21.22 -27.16
C ASP A 348 54.42 20.61 -25.90
N SER A 349 53.68 19.87 -25.07
CA SER A 349 54.13 19.31 -23.78
C SER A 349 54.26 17.78 -23.76
N LEU A 350 54.53 17.16 -24.92
CA LEU A 350 54.90 15.74 -25.02
C LEU A 350 56.25 15.38 -24.35
N GLU A 351 56.75 16.25 -23.46
CA GLU A 351 57.98 16.09 -22.70
C GLU A 351 57.75 15.87 -21.19
N ASN A 352 56.51 15.90 -20.66
CA ASN A 352 56.27 15.76 -19.21
C ASN A 352 55.06 14.87 -18.84
N VAL A 353 55.19 13.56 -19.09
CA VAL A 353 54.19 12.51 -18.75
C VAL A 353 53.98 12.37 -17.23
N ASP A 354 54.97 12.72 -16.40
CA ASP A 354 54.90 12.56 -14.94
C ASP A 354 53.92 13.54 -14.26
N VAL A 355 53.67 14.71 -14.86
CA VAL A 355 52.76 15.73 -14.27
C VAL A 355 51.28 15.35 -14.42
N LEU A 356 50.94 14.61 -15.48
CA LEU A 356 49.56 14.18 -15.72
C LEU A 356 49.15 12.99 -14.84
N ALA A 357 50.09 12.12 -14.48
CA ALA A 357 49.85 11.03 -13.53
C ALA A 357 49.49 11.58 -12.14
N ALA A 358 50.24 12.56 -11.63
CA ALA A 358 49.98 13.21 -10.34
C ALA A 358 48.63 13.98 -10.32
N LYS A 359 48.23 14.58 -11.45
CA LYS A 359 46.93 15.27 -11.55
C LYS A 359 45.75 14.30 -11.55
N ARG A 360 45.90 13.12 -12.18
CA ARG A 360 44.88 12.06 -12.16
C ARG A 360 44.67 11.49 -10.76
N GLU A 361 45.74 11.28 -9.99
CA GLU A 361 45.63 10.81 -8.61
C GLU A 361 44.91 11.82 -7.70
N ARG A 362 45.16 13.12 -7.86
CA ARG A 362 44.42 14.16 -7.11
C ARG A 362 42.93 14.19 -7.45
N LEU A 363 42.57 14.18 -8.72
CA LEU A 363 41.15 14.19 -9.13
C LEU A 363 40.41 12.93 -8.68
N PHE A 364 41.08 11.77 -8.66
CA PHE A 364 40.51 10.53 -8.14
C PHE A 364 40.34 10.57 -6.62
N ALA A 365 41.31 11.13 -5.88
CA ALA A 365 41.21 11.32 -4.44
C ALA A 365 40.11 12.33 -4.04
N GLU A 366 39.98 13.44 -4.78
CA GLU A 366 38.91 14.43 -4.59
C GLU A 366 37.52 13.83 -4.92
N GLY A 367 37.42 13.03 -5.99
CA GLY A 367 36.19 12.30 -6.33
C GLY A 367 35.76 11.29 -5.25
N ILE A 368 36.71 10.52 -4.70
CA ILE A 368 36.44 9.59 -3.59
C ILE A 368 36.01 10.34 -2.32
N ALA A 369 36.65 11.47 -2.01
CA ALA A 369 36.28 12.30 -0.86
C ALA A 369 34.84 12.83 -1.00
N SER A 370 34.49 13.37 -2.18
CA SER A 370 33.13 13.86 -2.47
C SER A 370 32.07 12.76 -2.33
N VAL A 371 32.30 11.57 -2.89
CA VAL A 371 31.38 10.42 -2.77
C VAL A 371 31.26 9.95 -1.32
N ARG A 372 32.35 10.03 -0.54
CA ARG A 372 32.33 9.69 0.89
C ARG A 372 31.52 10.70 1.70
N ASP A 373 31.70 12.00 1.44
CA ASP A 373 30.97 13.06 2.13
C ASP A 373 29.47 13.01 1.80
N GLU A 374 29.12 12.78 0.54
CA GLU A 374 27.73 12.58 0.13
C GLU A 374 27.11 11.35 0.80
N ARG A 375 27.84 10.24 0.85
CA ARG A 375 27.40 9.03 1.56
C ARG A 375 27.18 9.30 3.06
N ASN A 376 28.09 10.00 3.72
CA ASN A 376 27.95 10.35 5.14
C ASN A 376 26.72 11.25 5.35
N MET A 377 26.50 12.25 4.50
CA MET A 377 25.31 13.11 4.54
C MET A 377 24.01 12.30 4.41
N TRP A 378 23.95 11.36 3.47
CA TRP A 378 22.79 10.48 3.32
C TRP A 378 22.60 9.57 4.54
N GLN A 379 23.68 9.03 5.11
CA GLN A 379 23.61 8.23 6.35
C GLN A 379 23.05 9.06 7.52
N ASP A 380 23.50 10.29 7.69
CA ASP A 380 23.01 11.20 8.75
C ASP A 380 21.53 11.55 8.53
N LYS A 381 21.15 11.84 7.29
CA LYS A 381 19.76 12.14 6.93
C LYS A 381 18.85 10.94 7.17
N THR A 382 19.27 9.75 6.77
CA THR A 382 18.55 8.49 7.03
C THR A 382 18.43 8.25 8.54
N ALA A 383 19.51 8.39 9.31
CA ALA A 383 19.48 8.22 10.76
C ALA A 383 18.51 9.22 11.43
N PHE A 384 18.46 10.47 10.97
CA PHE A 384 17.51 11.46 11.45
C PHE A 384 16.05 11.10 11.14
N ILE A 385 15.77 10.64 9.92
CA ILE A 385 14.42 10.20 9.51
C ILE A 385 13.98 9.00 10.33
N LEU A 386 14.83 7.97 10.45
CA LEU A 386 14.55 6.77 11.24
C LEU A 386 14.28 7.12 12.71
N LYS A 387 15.07 8.01 13.31
CA LYS A 387 14.83 8.49 14.68
C LYS A 387 13.45 9.15 14.83
N ARG A 388 13.03 9.95 13.84
CA ARG A 388 11.73 10.61 13.86
C ARG A 388 10.57 9.63 13.66
N LEU A 389 10.73 8.63 12.79
CA LEU A 389 9.76 7.55 12.59
C LEU A 389 9.61 6.72 13.87
N ASN A 390 10.72 6.31 14.48
CA ASN A 390 10.71 5.58 15.75
C ASN A 390 10.04 6.35 16.88
N PHE A 391 10.29 7.67 16.96
CA PHE A 391 9.61 8.52 17.94
C PHE A 391 8.09 8.57 17.70
N LYS A 392 7.67 8.76 16.44
CA LYS A 392 6.24 8.76 16.09
C LYS A 392 5.58 7.42 16.41
N ALA A 393 6.21 6.31 16.02
CA ALA A 393 5.72 4.96 16.29
C ALA A 393 5.58 4.72 17.80
N THR A 394 6.55 5.17 18.59
CA THR A 394 6.48 5.08 20.06
C THR A 394 5.29 5.86 20.61
N VAL A 395 5.09 7.11 20.18
CA VAL A 395 3.96 7.95 20.62
C VAL A 395 2.63 7.29 20.23
N SER A 396 2.52 6.84 18.98
CA SER A 396 1.34 6.15 18.45
C SER A 396 0.98 4.91 19.28
N VAL A 397 1.96 4.05 19.58
CA VAL A 397 1.72 2.86 20.41
C VAL A 397 1.28 3.23 21.83
N LEU A 398 1.92 4.23 22.44
CA LEU A 398 1.55 4.68 23.78
C LEU A 398 0.13 5.27 23.82
N GLU A 399 -0.27 6.00 22.77
CA GLU A 399 -1.60 6.60 22.66
C GLU A 399 -2.70 5.55 22.45
N HIS A 400 -2.46 4.54 21.61
CA HIS A 400 -3.47 3.53 21.24
C HIS A 400 -3.50 2.32 22.18
N PHE A 401 -2.33 1.86 22.63
CA PHE A 401 -2.17 0.59 23.35
C PHE A 401 -1.62 0.75 24.78
N GLY A 402 -1.30 1.97 25.20
CA GLY A 402 -0.78 2.27 26.54
C GLY A 402 0.68 1.86 26.74
N GLU A 403 1.10 1.75 28.00
CA GLU A 403 2.44 1.25 28.33
C GLU A 403 2.49 -0.28 28.22
N GLY A 404 3.61 -0.80 27.71
CA GLY A 404 3.84 -2.25 27.65
C GLY A 404 4.11 -2.90 29.03
N PRO A 405 4.36 -4.23 29.06
CA PRO A 405 4.53 -5.11 27.92
C PRO A 405 3.23 -5.39 27.19
N HIS A 406 3.20 -5.17 25.87
CA HIS A 406 2.04 -5.48 25.06
C HIS A 406 1.92 -6.98 24.86
N ARG A 407 0.69 -7.49 24.94
CA ARG A 407 0.39 -8.89 24.69
C ARG A 407 -0.70 -9.02 23.65
N VAL A 408 -0.61 -10.05 22.83
CA VAL A 408 -1.61 -10.35 21.80
C VAL A 408 -2.04 -11.79 21.95
N ARG A 409 -3.34 -12.02 22.02
CA ARG A 409 -3.94 -13.35 21.88
C ARG A 409 -4.29 -13.59 20.41
N LEU A 410 -3.75 -14.66 19.84
CA LEU A 410 -4.12 -15.14 18.51
C LEU A 410 -4.95 -16.42 18.67
N THR A 411 -6.20 -16.39 18.21
CA THR A 411 -7.13 -17.51 18.27
C THR A 411 -7.22 -18.18 16.90
N MET A 412 -7.16 -19.50 16.90
CA MET A 412 -7.15 -20.31 15.68
C MET A 412 -8.08 -21.51 15.77
N LYS A 413 -8.44 -22.03 14.60
CA LYS A 413 -9.31 -23.18 14.43
C LYS A 413 -8.59 -24.27 13.65
N PHE A 414 -8.48 -25.45 14.26
CA PHE A 414 -8.02 -26.65 13.58
C PHE A 414 -9.16 -27.23 12.74
N PRO A 415 -8.88 -27.74 11.53
CA PRO A 415 -9.91 -28.32 10.67
C PRO A 415 -10.52 -29.61 11.24
N THR A 416 -9.74 -30.34 12.06
CA THR A 416 -10.16 -31.61 12.65
C THR A 416 -10.89 -31.46 14.00
N GLU A 417 -10.96 -30.26 14.57
CA GLU A 417 -11.53 -30.04 15.90
C GLU A 417 -12.53 -28.89 15.96
N PRO A 418 -13.62 -29.05 16.74
CA PRO A 418 -14.59 -27.97 16.92
C PRO A 418 -14.10 -26.88 17.87
N THR A 419 -13.14 -27.16 18.74
CA THR A 419 -12.67 -26.23 19.77
C THR A 419 -11.61 -25.29 19.22
N MET A 420 -11.85 -23.99 19.38
CA MET A 420 -10.83 -22.97 19.13
C MET A 420 -9.71 -23.09 20.16
N GLN A 421 -8.49 -22.82 19.73
CA GLN A 421 -7.30 -22.77 20.58
C GLN A 421 -6.64 -21.41 20.42
N SER A 422 -5.86 -20.98 21.41
CA SER A 422 -5.22 -19.68 21.40
C SER A 422 -3.76 -19.77 21.82
N ILE A 423 -2.96 -18.87 21.28
CA ILE A 423 -1.59 -18.60 21.71
C ILE A 423 -1.51 -17.14 22.16
N VAL A 424 -0.60 -16.85 23.09
CA VAL A 424 -0.35 -15.47 23.54
C VAL A 424 1.08 -15.09 23.23
N PHE A 425 1.24 -13.98 22.51
CA PHE A 425 2.50 -13.32 22.24
C PHE A 425 2.74 -12.22 23.27
N GLU A 426 3.95 -12.14 23.80
CA GLU A 426 4.44 -10.98 24.54
C GLU A 426 5.46 -10.25 23.66
N PHE A 427 5.22 -8.97 23.43
CA PHE A 427 6.05 -8.14 22.56
C PHE A 427 7.35 -7.73 23.25
N ALA A 428 8.38 -7.49 22.45
CA ALA A 428 9.62 -6.88 22.90
C ALA A 428 9.34 -5.48 23.51
N PRO A 429 10.26 -4.95 24.35
CA PRO A 429 10.12 -3.60 24.86
C PRO A 429 9.97 -2.57 23.72
N LEU A 430 8.98 -1.67 23.85
CA LEU A 430 8.64 -0.70 22.81
C LEU A 430 9.83 0.14 22.33
N ASN A 431 10.74 0.48 23.23
CA ASN A 431 11.95 1.25 22.93
C ASN A 431 12.99 0.51 22.08
N SER A 432 12.82 -0.79 21.86
CA SER A 432 13.78 -1.62 21.11
C SER A 432 13.47 -1.66 19.62
N LEU A 433 12.19 -1.79 19.26
CA LEU A 433 11.72 -1.98 17.88
C LEU A 433 10.38 -1.23 17.65
N PRO A 434 10.32 0.08 17.90
CA PRO A 434 9.05 0.81 17.96
C PRO A 434 8.24 0.76 16.68
N HIS A 435 8.87 0.87 15.50
CA HIS A 435 8.16 0.84 14.22
C HIS A 435 7.61 -0.57 13.95
N VAL A 436 8.42 -1.61 14.16
CA VAL A 436 7.98 -3.00 13.96
C VAL A 436 6.86 -3.37 14.92
N ILE A 437 6.97 -2.96 16.19
CA ILE A 437 5.96 -3.21 17.23
C ILE A 437 4.65 -2.50 16.89
N GLU A 438 4.70 -1.22 16.50
CA GLU A 438 3.53 -0.47 16.05
C GLU A 438 2.82 -1.19 14.91
N THR A 439 3.55 -1.53 13.84
CA THR A 439 2.98 -2.20 12.67
C THR A 439 2.37 -3.55 13.05
N ALA A 440 3.08 -4.36 13.84
CA ALA A 440 2.56 -5.65 14.29
C ALA A 440 1.30 -5.51 15.17
N LEU A 441 1.28 -4.58 16.14
CA LEU A 441 0.12 -4.33 16.98
C LEU A 441 -1.10 -3.90 16.16
N ASN A 442 -0.92 -3.01 15.18
CA ASN A 442 -2.01 -2.59 14.29
C ASN A 442 -2.56 -3.76 13.47
N ILE A 443 -1.69 -4.64 12.92
CA ILE A 443 -2.13 -5.86 12.21
C ILE A 443 -3.05 -6.72 13.10
N PHE A 444 -2.69 -6.91 14.38
CA PHE A 444 -3.47 -7.71 15.31
C PHE A 444 -4.73 -6.98 15.80
N HIS A 445 -4.66 -5.67 16.04
CA HIS A 445 -5.77 -4.84 16.47
C HIS A 445 -6.87 -4.77 15.40
N ASP A 446 -6.49 -4.54 14.14
CA ASP A 446 -7.41 -4.39 13.01
C ASP A 446 -7.89 -5.75 12.48
N LYS A 447 -7.46 -6.83 13.13
CA LYS A 447 -7.81 -8.22 12.81
C LYS A 447 -7.47 -8.56 11.37
N SER A 448 -6.38 -8.00 10.85
CA SER A 448 -6.01 -8.12 9.45
C SER A 448 -5.51 -9.53 9.11
N LEU A 449 -5.19 -10.34 10.13
CA LEU A 449 -4.91 -11.77 9.98
C LEU A 449 -6.15 -12.67 9.99
N ASN A 450 -7.35 -12.17 10.33
CA ASN A 450 -8.55 -13.00 10.41
C ASN A 450 -8.94 -13.53 9.03
N GLY A 451 -9.03 -14.86 8.91
CA GLY A 451 -9.21 -15.56 7.64
C GLY A 451 -7.90 -15.99 7.00
N GLY A 452 -6.75 -15.55 7.51
CA GLY A 452 -5.44 -16.09 7.16
C GLY A 452 -5.18 -17.46 7.79
N THR A 453 -4.01 -18.04 7.50
CA THR A 453 -3.65 -19.39 7.92
C THR A 453 -2.23 -19.48 8.45
N PHE A 454 -1.94 -20.58 9.16
CA PHE A 454 -0.60 -21.13 9.25
C PHE A 454 -0.26 -21.80 7.92
N ILE A 455 0.68 -21.21 7.18
CA ILE A 455 0.94 -21.48 5.77
C ILE A 455 1.82 -22.72 5.61
N MET A 456 2.91 -22.80 6.38
CA MET A 456 3.91 -23.86 6.27
C MET A 456 4.59 -24.17 7.60
N SER A 457 5.03 -25.41 7.76
CA SER A 457 5.87 -25.85 8.88
C SER A 457 7.17 -26.41 8.36
N ARG A 458 8.25 -25.65 8.57
CA ARG A 458 9.62 -26.11 8.31
C ARG A 458 10.20 -26.47 9.65
N GLY A 459 10.98 -27.55 9.78
CA GLY A 459 11.46 -28.04 11.09
C GLY A 459 12.19 -27.03 11.99
N HIS A 460 12.51 -25.82 11.50
CA HIS A 460 13.08 -24.71 12.26
C HIS A 460 12.14 -23.48 12.44
N ILE A 461 11.07 -23.32 11.65
CA ILE A 461 10.10 -22.20 11.74
C ILE A 461 8.68 -22.64 11.37
N LEU A 462 7.69 -22.01 11.99
CA LEU A 462 6.28 -22.12 11.62
C LEU A 462 5.81 -20.78 11.06
N VAL A 463 5.34 -20.75 9.81
CA VAL A 463 5.01 -19.51 9.09
C VAL A 463 3.49 -19.29 9.08
N PHE A 464 3.04 -18.06 9.33
CA PHE A 464 1.63 -17.69 9.32
C PHE A 464 1.43 -16.26 8.79
N GLY A 465 0.24 -15.95 8.32
CA GLY A 465 -0.05 -14.62 7.78
C GLY A 465 -1.42 -14.51 7.14
N PRO A 466 -1.70 -13.37 6.48
CA PRO A 466 -2.96 -13.09 5.79
C PRO A 466 -3.03 -13.83 4.43
N VAL A 467 -2.76 -15.13 4.43
CA VAL A 467 -2.74 -15.98 3.24
C VAL A 467 -3.46 -17.29 3.56
N ASP A 468 -4.33 -17.73 2.66
CA ASP A 468 -4.89 -19.06 2.56
C ASP A 468 -4.37 -19.73 1.25
N PRO A 469 -3.46 -20.72 1.34
CA PRO A 469 -2.91 -21.36 0.14
C PRO A 469 -3.96 -22.12 -0.70
N HIS A 470 -5.17 -22.32 -0.18
CA HIS A 470 -6.24 -23.06 -0.84
C HIS A 470 -7.41 -22.20 -1.32
N ASP A 471 -7.39 -20.89 -1.06
CA ASP A 471 -8.48 -19.97 -1.40
C ASP A 471 -7.94 -18.63 -1.96
N GLU A 472 -7.87 -18.54 -3.29
CA GLU A 472 -7.38 -17.36 -4.01
C GLU A 472 -8.30 -16.13 -3.83
N GLU A 473 -9.62 -16.33 -3.75
CA GLU A 473 -10.58 -15.25 -3.53
C GLU A 473 -10.41 -14.64 -2.14
N ASN A 474 -10.24 -15.49 -1.12
CA ASN A 474 -9.92 -15.04 0.22
C ASN A 474 -8.57 -14.30 0.27
N ASN A 475 -7.56 -14.74 -0.49
CA ASN A 475 -6.27 -14.03 -0.57
C ASN A 475 -6.42 -12.62 -1.14
N SER A 476 -7.17 -12.43 -2.22
CA SER A 476 -7.43 -11.09 -2.76
C SER A 476 -8.14 -10.19 -1.74
N ARG A 477 -9.07 -10.75 -0.96
CA ARG A 477 -9.76 -10.00 0.11
C ARG A 477 -8.83 -9.63 1.26
N LEU A 478 -7.94 -10.55 1.66
CA LEU A 478 -6.95 -10.31 2.72
C LEU A 478 -5.90 -9.30 2.29
N GLU A 479 -5.45 -9.36 1.02
CA GLU A 479 -4.54 -8.38 0.43
C GLU A 479 -5.18 -6.99 0.38
N GLN A 480 -6.42 -6.89 -0.12
CA GLN A 480 -7.15 -5.62 -0.14
C GLN A 480 -7.29 -5.04 1.27
N LYS A 481 -7.63 -5.88 2.26
CA LYS A 481 -7.71 -5.45 3.65
C LYS A 481 -6.39 -4.88 4.18
N MET A 482 -5.25 -5.42 3.76
CA MET A 482 -3.92 -4.89 4.13
C MET A 482 -3.61 -3.55 3.47
N VAL A 483 -4.09 -3.33 2.25
CA VAL A 483 -3.99 -2.05 1.54
C VAL A 483 -4.87 -0.99 2.23
N ASP A 484 -6.09 -1.34 2.60
CA ASP A 484 -7.06 -0.41 3.20
C ASP A 484 -6.59 0.15 4.57
N VAL A 485 -5.78 -0.61 5.32
CA VAL A 485 -5.20 -0.16 6.60
C VAL A 485 -3.86 0.57 6.46
N ASP A 486 -3.32 0.68 5.23
CA ASP A 486 -2.05 1.36 4.91
C ASP A 486 -0.85 0.94 5.80
N LEU A 487 -0.87 -0.28 6.33
CA LEU A 487 0.22 -0.80 7.18
C LEU A 487 1.45 -1.19 6.36
N PHE A 488 1.24 -1.43 5.06
CA PHE A 488 2.24 -1.85 4.08
C PHE A 488 2.01 -1.11 2.76
N PRO A 489 2.33 0.20 2.65
CA PRO A 489 2.05 1.03 1.48
C PRO A 489 2.66 0.49 0.16
N GLU A 490 3.64 -0.40 0.24
CA GLU A 490 4.22 -1.12 -0.90
C GLU A 490 4.28 -2.65 -0.67
N GLY A 491 3.41 -3.19 0.19
CA GLY A 491 3.44 -4.61 0.58
C GLY A 491 4.62 -4.98 1.49
N ALA A 492 5.32 -3.99 2.06
CA ALA A 492 6.52 -4.19 2.88
C ALA A 492 6.62 -3.13 4.02
N LEU A 493 7.25 -3.53 5.14
CA LEU A 493 7.69 -2.61 6.19
C LEU A 493 8.55 -1.50 5.59
N MET A 494 8.37 -0.26 6.07
CA MET A 494 9.16 0.90 5.62
C MET A 494 10.66 0.68 5.85
N PHE A 495 11.01 0.08 6.98
CA PHE A 495 12.37 -0.38 7.29
C PHE A 495 12.33 -1.51 8.32
N THR A 496 13.38 -2.33 8.34
CA THR A 496 13.55 -3.41 9.32
C THR A 496 14.29 -2.88 10.56
N GLU A 497 13.81 -3.22 11.74
CA GLU A 497 14.52 -2.97 13.00
C GLU A 497 15.05 -4.28 13.58
N TYR A 498 16.26 -4.27 14.11
CA TYR A 498 16.85 -5.44 14.76
C TYR A 498 17.68 -5.00 15.97
N THR A 499 17.59 -5.78 17.04
CA THR A 499 18.36 -5.57 18.26
C THR A 499 18.92 -6.92 18.74
N PRO A 500 20.21 -7.03 19.08
CA PRO A 500 20.80 -8.28 19.60
C PRO A 500 20.13 -8.82 20.88
N GLU A 501 19.44 -7.96 21.63
CA GLU A 501 18.69 -8.28 22.84
C GLU A 501 17.39 -9.04 22.55
N GLN A 502 16.92 -9.02 21.30
CA GLN A 502 15.77 -9.81 20.81
C GLN A 502 16.25 -10.78 19.72
N PRO A 503 17.05 -11.81 20.08
CA PRO A 503 17.54 -12.77 19.13
C PRO A 503 16.41 -13.67 18.60
N HIS A 504 16.64 -14.34 17.48
CA HIS A 504 15.72 -15.32 16.89
C HIS A 504 15.76 -16.67 17.63
N SER A 505 15.63 -16.63 18.96
CA SER A 505 15.63 -17.80 19.82
C SER A 505 14.34 -18.64 19.67
N GLN A 506 14.33 -19.85 20.23
CA GLN A 506 13.16 -20.73 20.15
C GLN A 506 11.90 -20.04 20.71
N TYR A 507 10.80 -20.15 19.97
CA TYR A 507 9.49 -19.56 20.22
C TYR A 507 9.42 -18.03 20.19
N THR A 508 10.41 -17.37 19.60
CA THR A 508 10.25 -15.95 19.22
C THR A 508 9.51 -15.81 17.89
N VAL A 509 8.89 -14.66 17.69
CA VAL A 509 8.07 -14.30 16.52
C VAL A 509 8.76 -13.17 15.78
N GLY A 510 8.81 -13.27 14.46
CA GLY A 510 9.35 -12.22 13.61
C GLY A 510 8.62 -12.11 12.27
N PHE A 511 8.85 -11.00 11.57
CA PHE A 511 8.38 -10.89 10.18
C PHE A 511 9.31 -11.67 9.26
N ASN A 512 8.74 -12.38 8.30
CA ASN A 512 9.52 -12.95 7.20
C ASN A 512 9.94 -11.81 6.27
N ALA A 513 11.24 -11.48 6.26
CA ALA A 513 11.76 -10.29 5.60
C ALA A 513 11.03 -9.00 6.04
N ARG A 514 10.23 -8.40 5.16
CA ARG A 514 9.52 -7.13 5.41
C ARG A 514 8.02 -7.30 5.67
N GLY A 515 7.54 -8.51 5.98
CA GLY A 515 6.11 -8.77 6.22
C GLY A 515 5.27 -8.86 4.93
N PRO A 516 3.92 -8.90 5.03
CA PRO A 516 3.12 -9.04 6.25
C PRO A 516 3.15 -10.46 6.85
N VAL A 517 3.76 -11.41 6.14
CA VAL A 517 3.93 -12.79 6.61
C VAL A 517 4.88 -12.83 7.80
N MET A 518 4.50 -13.60 8.83
CA MET A 518 5.23 -13.77 10.08
C MET A 518 5.68 -15.21 10.24
N TYR A 519 6.60 -15.46 11.16
CA TYR A 519 6.97 -16.81 11.56
C TYR A 519 7.29 -16.90 13.04
N ILE A 520 7.17 -18.11 13.57
CA ILE A 520 7.53 -18.50 14.93
C ILE A 520 8.74 -19.42 14.82
N ASN A 521 9.83 -19.07 15.50
CA ASN A 521 11.02 -19.90 15.58
C ASN A 521 10.72 -21.19 16.35
N MET A 522 11.01 -22.35 15.75
CA MET A 522 10.87 -23.66 16.40
C MET A 522 12.17 -24.14 17.05
N VAL A 523 13.28 -23.51 16.69
CA VAL A 523 14.64 -23.67 17.24
C VAL A 523 15.32 -22.30 17.25
N ASP A 524 16.51 -22.19 17.85
CA ASP A 524 17.30 -20.95 17.73
C ASP A 524 17.80 -20.77 16.29
N ASN A 525 17.34 -19.72 15.62
CA ASN A 525 17.73 -19.34 14.28
C ASN A 525 18.46 -17.99 14.22
N THR A 526 19.07 -17.54 15.32
CA THR A 526 19.78 -16.25 15.38
C THR A 526 20.83 -16.11 14.28
N ALA A 527 21.58 -17.17 13.98
CA ALA A 527 22.56 -17.17 12.91
C ALA A 527 21.93 -17.09 11.50
N ARG A 528 20.70 -17.60 11.29
CA ARG A 528 20.03 -17.70 9.97
C ARG A 528 19.13 -16.50 9.63
N HIS A 529 18.53 -15.88 10.63
CA HIS A 529 17.63 -14.73 10.45
C HIS A 529 18.17 -13.43 11.05
N GLY A 530 19.24 -13.50 11.84
CA GLY A 530 19.95 -12.34 12.37
C GLY A 530 21.00 -11.76 11.41
N PRO A 531 21.78 -10.76 11.87
CA PRO A 531 22.66 -9.93 11.04
C PRO A 531 23.88 -10.67 10.49
N GLU A 532 24.17 -11.90 10.97
CA GLU A 532 25.33 -12.67 10.51
C GLU A 532 25.14 -13.26 9.11
N SER A 533 23.90 -13.61 8.74
CA SER A 533 23.59 -14.27 7.47
C SER A 533 22.91 -13.37 6.45
N ARG A 534 22.37 -12.23 6.89
CA ARG A 534 21.62 -11.29 6.05
C ARG A 534 22.10 -9.87 6.26
N LYS A 535 22.15 -9.12 5.16
CA LYS A 535 22.42 -7.67 5.20
C LYS A 535 21.31 -6.92 5.95
N ASP A 536 20.07 -7.35 5.72
CA ASP A 536 18.87 -6.84 6.39
C ASP A 536 18.27 -8.00 7.21
N PRO A 537 18.54 -8.07 8.53
CA PRO A 537 18.02 -9.13 9.38
C PRO A 537 16.50 -9.04 9.52
N ASP A 538 15.86 -10.18 9.72
CA ASP A 538 14.42 -10.23 9.98
C ASP A 538 14.13 -9.59 11.35
N PRO A 539 13.06 -8.79 11.49
CA PRO A 539 12.75 -8.16 12.77
C PRO A 539 12.05 -9.16 13.70
N CYS A 540 12.61 -9.39 14.88
CA CYS A 540 12.07 -10.30 15.89
C CYS A 540 11.40 -9.50 17.02
N PHE A 541 10.06 -9.43 17.00
CA PHE A 541 9.31 -8.43 17.77
C PHE A 541 8.50 -8.99 18.95
N ALA A 542 8.37 -10.32 19.06
CA ALA A 542 7.62 -10.93 20.16
C ALA A 542 8.13 -12.33 20.51
N ARG A 543 7.57 -12.92 21.57
CA ARG A 543 7.77 -14.31 21.97
C ARG A 543 6.48 -14.95 22.42
N VAL A 544 6.34 -16.27 22.23
CA VAL A 544 5.21 -17.03 22.75
C VAL A 544 5.35 -17.19 24.27
N VAL A 545 4.34 -16.75 25.02
CA VAL A 545 4.28 -16.88 26.48
C VAL A 545 3.21 -17.86 26.95
N GLU A 546 2.18 -18.11 26.13
CA GLU A 546 1.14 -19.12 26.38
C GLU A 546 0.79 -19.86 25.07
N GLY A 547 0.39 -21.13 25.18
CA GLY A 547 0.00 -21.95 24.03
C GLY A 547 1.16 -22.58 23.25
N VAL A 548 2.30 -22.85 23.91
CA VAL A 548 3.44 -23.55 23.27
C VAL A 548 3.05 -24.96 22.79
N ASP A 549 2.19 -25.65 23.53
CA ASP A 549 1.60 -26.93 23.14
C ASP A 549 0.77 -26.82 21.86
N VAL A 550 0.02 -25.72 21.68
CA VAL A 550 -0.71 -25.42 20.44
C VAL A 550 0.27 -25.25 19.28
N ILE A 551 1.36 -24.51 19.45
CA ILE A 551 2.41 -24.35 18.42
C ILE A 551 3.04 -25.70 18.04
N GLN A 552 3.40 -26.51 19.03
CA GLN A 552 3.95 -27.86 18.80
C GLN A 552 2.97 -28.75 18.05
N ARG A 553 1.68 -28.61 18.34
CA ARG A 553 0.61 -29.33 17.66
C ARG A 553 0.46 -28.90 16.20
N ILE A 554 0.50 -27.59 15.90
CA ILE A 554 0.46 -27.10 14.51
C ILE A 554 1.66 -27.67 13.73
N ALA A 555 2.84 -27.69 14.35
CA ALA A 555 4.05 -28.24 13.72
C ALA A 555 4.00 -29.77 13.48
N GLN A 556 3.02 -30.47 14.07
CA GLN A 556 2.78 -31.90 13.82
C GLN A 556 1.70 -32.15 12.76
N VAL A 557 1.04 -31.11 12.25
CA VAL A 557 0.12 -31.23 11.12
C VAL A 557 0.92 -31.74 9.90
N PRO A 558 0.45 -32.77 9.18
CA PRO A 558 1.12 -33.26 7.99
C PRO A 558 1.39 -32.13 6.99
N THR A 559 2.55 -32.18 6.34
CA THR A 559 2.96 -31.20 5.33
C THR A 559 2.99 -31.83 3.93
N LEU A 560 2.72 -31.03 2.91
CA LEU A 560 2.94 -31.36 1.50
C LEU A 560 4.43 -31.29 1.14
N GLU A 561 4.77 -31.62 -0.11
CA GLU A 561 6.17 -31.63 -0.59
C GLU A 561 6.87 -30.26 -0.53
N ASP A 562 6.10 -29.17 -0.52
CA ASP A 562 6.60 -27.79 -0.45
C ASP A 562 6.63 -27.22 0.98
N ASP A 563 6.49 -28.08 1.99
CA ASP A 563 6.36 -27.77 3.42
C ASP A 563 5.04 -27.07 3.84
N SER A 564 4.11 -26.83 2.91
CA SER A 564 2.79 -26.28 3.26
C SER A 564 2.00 -27.28 4.10
N LEU A 565 1.14 -26.81 5.01
CA LEU A 565 0.30 -27.70 5.81
C LEU A 565 -0.75 -28.37 4.91
N GLU A 566 -0.89 -29.69 4.95
CA GLU A 566 -1.93 -30.43 4.22
C GLU A 566 -3.35 -29.98 4.64
N HIS A 567 -3.47 -29.55 5.89
CA HIS A 567 -4.70 -29.05 6.49
C HIS A 567 -4.44 -27.69 7.13
N PRO A 568 -4.91 -26.57 6.51
CA PRO A 568 -4.63 -25.24 7.02
C PRO A 568 -5.24 -25.03 8.41
N VAL A 569 -4.47 -24.43 9.31
CA VAL A 569 -4.95 -23.97 10.61
C VAL A 569 -5.32 -22.51 10.47
N TYR A 570 -6.61 -22.21 10.60
CA TYR A 570 -7.15 -20.87 10.32
C TYR A 570 -7.01 -19.94 11.50
N ILE A 571 -6.57 -18.71 11.25
CA ILE A 571 -6.61 -17.61 12.22
C ILE A 571 -8.03 -17.06 12.20
N VAL A 572 -8.72 -17.17 13.33
CA VAL A 572 -10.14 -16.76 13.45
C VAL A 572 -10.30 -15.45 14.20
N ASP A 573 -9.39 -15.13 15.10
CA ASP A 573 -9.40 -13.86 15.82
C ASP A 573 -8.01 -13.44 16.31
N SER A 574 -7.82 -12.13 16.47
CA SER A 574 -6.68 -11.54 17.17
C SER A 574 -7.15 -10.44 18.11
N GLU A 575 -6.55 -10.38 19.29
CA GLU A 575 -6.93 -9.44 20.36
C GLU A 575 -5.67 -8.91 21.05
N VAL A 576 -5.50 -7.59 21.08
CA VAL A 576 -4.49 -6.93 21.91
C VAL A 576 -5.00 -6.92 23.36
N LEU A 577 -4.25 -7.54 24.25
CA LEU A 577 -4.58 -7.63 25.68
C LEU A 577 -4.05 -6.38 26.39
N SER A 578 -4.93 -5.72 27.15
CA SER A 578 -4.62 -4.56 27.99
C SER A 578 -4.15 -4.93 29.39
#